data_AF-A0A1Y0H985-F1
#
_entry.id   AF-A0A1Y0H985-F1
#
_cell.length_a   1.000
_cell.length_b   1.000
_cell.length_c   1.000
_cell.angle_alpha   90.00
_cell.angle_beta   90.00
_cell.angle_gamma   90.00
#
_symmetry.space_group_name_H-M   'P 1'
#
loop_
_entity.id
_entity.type
_entity.pdbx_description
1 polymer ?
#
loop_
_entity_poly.entity_id
_entity_poly.type
_entity_poly.pdbx_seq_one_letter_code
_entity_poly.pdbx_strand_id
1 'polypeptide(L)'
;MICAVLALMAPAPMYPAKFEIHAPAAKAVVMRGDLRGWERDMPLTKAANGQWSVTVDVPRDARIEYKFVVDGVWQLDPRAARGPNGLGGENSNWTGPDYRAVAPVQPPARRNWGRSRRL
;
A
#
# COMPACT_ATOMS: atom_id res chain seq x y z
N MET A 1 -10.73 -28.58 26.82
CA MET A 1 -10.24 -27.20 26.64
C MET A 1 -10.08 -26.97 25.15
N ILE A 2 -10.90 -26.08 24.59
CA ILE A 2 -11.16 -25.94 23.16
C ILE A 2 -10.03 -25.15 22.47
N CYS A 3 -9.66 -25.62 21.27
CA CYS A 3 -8.66 -25.07 20.36
C CYS A 3 -8.73 -23.55 20.21
N ALA A 4 -7.67 -22.85 20.61
CA ALA A 4 -7.38 -21.49 20.19
C ALA A 4 -6.20 -21.51 19.21
N VAL A 5 -6.42 -22.07 18.02
CA VAL A 5 -5.52 -21.88 16.87
C VAL A 5 -6.39 -21.66 15.62
N LEU A 6 -7.20 -20.61 15.62
CA LEU A 6 -7.89 -20.16 14.41
C LEU A 6 -8.10 -18.64 14.46
N ALA A 7 -7.01 -17.88 14.48
CA ALA A 7 -7.04 -16.43 14.24
C ALA A 7 -6.48 -16.06 12.86
N LEU A 8 -6.41 -17.02 11.93
CA LEU A 8 -5.66 -16.87 10.67
C LEU A 8 -6.49 -16.38 9.46
N MET A 9 -7.78 -16.07 9.61
CA MET A 9 -8.64 -15.78 8.44
C MET A 9 -9.61 -14.60 8.59
N ALA A 10 -9.47 -13.73 9.60
CA ALA A 10 -10.17 -12.44 9.51
C ALA A 10 -9.51 -11.63 8.38
N PRO A 11 -10.26 -11.13 7.38
CA PRO A 11 -9.68 -10.30 6.34
C PRO A 11 -8.99 -9.09 6.98
N ALA A 12 -7.80 -8.74 6.51
CA ALA A 12 -7.09 -7.57 6.99
C ALA A 12 -8.02 -6.35 6.90
N PRO A 13 -8.10 -5.51 7.95
CA PRO A 13 -8.93 -4.33 7.87
C PRO A 13 -8.44 -3.46 6.71
N MET A 14 -9.36 -3.10 5.83
CA MET A 14 -9.07 -2.33 4.62
C MET A 14 -9.16 -0.82 4.90
N TYR A 15 -8.46 -0.04 4.10
CA TYR A 15 -8.43 1.41 4.14
C TYR A 15 -8.72 1.97 2.74
N PRO A 16 -9.65 2.93 2.60
CA PRO A 16 -9.93 3.58 1.32
C PRO A 16 -8.82 4.60 1.01
N ALA A 17 -7.72 4.13 0.42
CA ALA A 17 -6.59 4.96 0.06
C ALA A 17 -6.91 5.82 -1.17
N LYS A 18 -6.85 7.15 -1.01
CA LYS A 18 -7.03 8.10 -2.12
C LYS A 18 -5.68 8.48 -2.71
N PHE A 19 -5.54 8.30 -4.02
CA PHE A 19 -4.39 8.74 -4.81
C PHE A 19 -4.84 9.89 -5.71
N GLU A 20 -4.12 11.00 -5.71
CA GLU A 20 -4.57 12.21 -6.39
C GLU A 20 -3.43 13.07 -6.93
N ILE A 21 -3.63 13.68 -8.11
CA ILE A 21 -2.68 14.63 -8.72
C ILE A 21 -3.43 15.79 -9.38
N HIS A 22 -2.93 17.02 -9.20
CA HIS A 22 -3.47 18.20 -9.88
C HIS A 22 -2.87 18.31 -11.27
N ALA A 23 -3.70 18.17 -12.30
CA ALA A 23 -3.28 18.23 -13.71
C ALA A 23 -4.44 18.79 -14.57
N PRO A 24 -4.76 20.09 -14.45
CA PRO A 24 -5.96 20.68 -15.04
C PRO A 24 -5.99 20.60 -16.56
N ALA A 25 -4.83 20.63 -17.23
CA ALA A 25 -4.73 20.55 -18.68
C ALA A 25 -4.69 19.11 -19.23
N ALA A 26 -4.53 18.11 -18.36
CA ALA A 26 -4.36 16.73 -18.81
C ALA A 26 -5.62 16.19 -19.49
N LYS A 27 -5.43 15.27 -20.44
CA LYS A 27 -6.51 14.56 -21.13
C LYS A 27 -6.75 13.18 -20.52
N ALA A 28 -5.69 12.53 -20.06
CA ALA A 28 -5.75 11.25 -19.37
C ALA A 28 -4.72 11.17 -18.25
N VAL A 29 -5.14 10.61 -17.13
CA VAL A 29 -4.26 10.25 -16.02
C VAL A 29 -4.54 8.82 -15.62
N VAL A 30 -3.48 8.01 -15.58
CA VAL A 30 -3.53 6.64 -15.03
C VAL A 30 -2.48 6.51 -13.93
N MET A 31 -2.71 5.60 -12.99
CA MET A 31 -1.73 5.17 -12.01
C MET A 31 -1.23 3.77 -12.37
N ARG A 32 0.07 3.55 -12.20
CA ARG A 32 0.71 2.24 -12.24
C ARG A 32 1.52 2.04 -10.96
N GLY A 33 1.53 0.82 -10.45
CA GLY A 33 2.17 0.50 -9.19
C GLY A 33 1.90 -0.92 -8.75
N ASP A 34 2.28 -1.22 -7.51
CA ASP A 34 2.20 -2.56 -6.91
C ASP A 34 0.77 -3.13 -6.95
N LEU A 35 -0.24 -2.26 -6.80
CA LEU A 35 -1.66 -2.61 -6.83
C LEU A 35 -2.10 -3.34 -8.10
N ARG A 36 -1.40 -3.12 -9.23
CA ARG A 36 -1.71 -3.78 -10.50
C ARG A 36 -0.48 -4.32 -11.24
N GLY A 37 0.64 -4.50 -10.54
CA GLY A 37 1.85 -5.13 -11.10
C GLY A 37 2.56 -4.31 -12.17
N TRP A 38 2.52 -2.97 -12.08
CA TRP A 38 3.24 -2.02 -12.95
C TRP A 38 2.92 -2.01 -14.47
N GLU A 39 2.26 -3.04 -14.99
CA GLU A 39 1.91 -3.16 -16.42
C GLU A 39 0.50 -2.65 -16.74
N ARG A 40 -0.43 -2.78 -15.78
CA ARG A 40 -1.84 -2.45 -16.00
C ARG A 40 -2.19 -1.07 -15.48
N ASP A 41 -2.89 -0.32 -16.32
CA ASP A 41 -3.39 1.01 -15.98
C ASP A 41 -4.50 0.96 -14.93
N MET A 42 -4.48 1.92 -14.02
CA MET A 42 -5.61 2.29 -13.18
C MET A 42 -6.03 3.73 -13.51
N PRO A 43 -7.10 3.93 -14.29
CA PRO A 43 -7.56 5.28 -14.67
C PRO A 43 -7.99 6.11 -13.46
N LEU A 44 -7.66 7.40 -13.47
CA LEU A 44 -8.15 8.39 -12.52
C LEU A 44 -9.32 9.17 -13.12
N THR A 45 -10.20 9.66 -12.25
CA THR A 45 -11.32 10.53 -12.62
C THR A 45 -10.94 11.99 -12.42
N LYS A 46 -11.20 12.84 -13.42
CA LYS A 46 -10.98 14.29 -13.36
C LYS A 46 -12.16 15.02 -12.73
N ALA A 47 -11.91 15.82 -11.70
CA ALA A 47 -12.85 16.78 -11.13
C ALA A 47 -12.76 18.13 -11.86
N ALA A 48 -13.81 18.96 -11.73
CA ALA A 48 -13.92 20.26 -12.41
C ALA A 48 -12.77 21.23 -12.10
N ASN A 49 -12.16 21.13 -10.92
CA ASN A 49 -11.02 21.95 -10.48
C ASN A 49 -9.67 21.47 -11.04
N GLY A 50 -9.65 20.44 -11.90
CA GLY A 50 -8.43 19.87 -12.47
C GLY A 50 -7.72 18.85 -11.58
N GLN A 51 -8.31 18.49 -10.44
CA GLN A 51 -7.82 17.39 -9.60
C GLN A 51 -8.20 16.05 -10.24
N TRP A 52 -7.24 15.15 -10.38
CA TRP A 52 -7.47 13.76 -10.74
C TRP A 52 -7.37 12.90 -9.50
N SER A 53 -8.24 11.91 -9.36
CA SER A 53 -8.15 10.96 -8.24
C SER A 53 -8.73 9.58 -8.53
N VAL A 54 -8.25 8.60 -7.77
CA VAL A 54 -8.83 7.26 -7.62
C VAL A 54 -8.75 6.85 -6.14
N THR A 55 -9.76 6.14 -5.66
CA THR A 55 -9.76 5.55 -4.31
C THR A 55 -9.75 4.04 -4.43
N VAL A 56 -8.86 3.38 -3.69
CA VAL A 56 -8.69 1.92 -3.70
C VAL A 56 -8.66 1.41 -2.27
N ASP A 57 -9.44 0.37 -2.00
CA ASP A 57 -9.36 -0.34 -0.72
C ASP A 57 -8.07 -1.16 -0.67
N VAL A 58 -7.22 -0.87 0.31
CA VAL A 58 -5.94 -1.54 0.53
C VAL A 58 -5.77 -1.96 1.99
N PRO A 59 -4.98 -2.99 2.31
CA PRO A 59 -4.69 -3.32 3.71
C PRO A 59 -4.13 -2.11 4.46
N ARG A 60 -4.58 -1.90 5.70
CA ARG A 60 -4.17 -0.74 6.51
C ARG A 60 -2.68 -0.67 6.83
N ASP A 61 -1.99 -1.81 6.77
CA ASP A 61 -0.56 -1.95 6.99
C ASP A 61 0.25 -1.98 5.68
N ALA A 62 -0.38 -1.72 4.53
CA ALA A 62 0.30 -1.77 3.24
C ALA A 62 1.28 -0.61 3.04
N ARG A 63 2.38 -0.90 2.34
CA ARG A 63 3.20 0.07 1.61
C ARG A 63 3.03 -0.19 0.12
N ILE A 64 2.82 0.86 -0.64
CA ILE A 64 2.51 0.80 -2.08
C ILE A 64 3.46 1.73 -2.81
N GLU A 65 4.23 1.18 -3.73
CA GLU A 65 4.94 1.95 -4.73
C GLU A 65 4.06 2.21 -5.96
N TYR A 66 4.11 3.45 -6.45
CA TYR A 66 3.34 3.87 -7.62
C TYR A 66 3.95 5.07 -8.33
N LYS A 67 3.43 5.34 -9.53
CA LYS A 67 3.59 6.58 -10.30
C LYS A 67 2.31 6.90 -11.04
N PHE A 68 2.13 8.18 -11.35
CA PHE A 68 1.16 8.62 -12.34
C PHE A 68 1.77 8.59 -13.74
N VAL A 69 0.94 8.34 -14.74
CA VAL A 69 1.23 8.59 -16.14
C VAL A 69 0.19 9.62 -16.59
N VAL A 70 0.65 10.86 -16.81
CA VAL A 70 -0.18 12.00 -17.22
C VAL A 70 0.11 12.26 -18.68
N ASP A 71 -0.87 12.04 -19.55
CA ASP A 71 -0.73 12.14 -21.01
C ASP A 71 0.51 11.40 -21.56
N GLY A 72 0.76 10.20 -21.05
CA GLY A 72 1.89 9.35 -21.45
C GLY A 72 3.22 9.64 -20.74
N VAL A 73 3.29 10.69 -19.91
CA VAL A 73 4.50 11.08 -19.19
C VAL A 73 4.46 10.57 -17.75
N TRP A 74 5.49 9.83 -17.34
CA TRP A 74 5.65 9.36 -15.97
C TRP A 74 5.91 10.52 -15.01
N GLN A 75 5.12 10.59 -13.95
CA GLN A 75 5.21 11.61 -12.91
C GLN A 75 5.13 10.97 -11.53
N LEU A 76 5.99 11.46 -10.63
CA LEU A 76 5.87 11.17 -9.21
C LEU A 76 4.69 11.95 -8.63
N ASP A 77 4.01 11.37 -7.65
CA ASP A 77 3.11 12.12 -6.80
C ASP A 77 3.89 13.19 -6.02
N PRO A 78 3.59 14.49 -6.18
CA PRO A 78 4.29 15.57 -5.48
C PRO A 78 4.03 15.59 -3.97
N ARG A 79 3.01 14.87 -3.48
CA ARG A 79 2.58 14.83 -2.07
C ARG A 79 3.06 13.58 -1.35
N ALA A 80 3.59 12.59 -2.06
CA ALA A 80 4.04 11.33 -1.48
C ALA A 80 5.53 11.33 -1.14
N ALA A 81 5.91 10.50 -0.17
CA ALA A 81 7.31 10.16 0.04
C ALA A 81 7.87 9.48 -1.21
N ARG A 82 9.18 9.61 -1.44
CA ARG A 82 9.87 9.03 -2.60
C ARG A 82 10.89 8.00 -2.15
N GLY A 83 11.23 7.06 -3.03
CA GLY A 83 12.29 6.10 -2.78
C GLY A 83 12.88 5.58 -4.09
N PRO A 84 14.14 5.09 -4.08
CA PRO A 84 14.79 4.58 -5.27
C PRO A 84 14.03 3.36 -5.82
N ASN A 85 13.88 3.29 -7.14
CA ASN A 85 13.19 2.18 -7.82
C ASN A 85 14.15 1.04 -8.24
N GLY A 86 15.43 1.12 -7.86
CA GLY A 86 16.45 0.13 -8.24
C GLY A 86 16.95 0.19 -9.69
N LEU A 87 16.44 1.11 -10.51
CA LEU A 87 16.77 1.27 -11.94
C LEU A 87 17.34 2.66 -12.26
N GLY A 88 17.86 3.37 -11.25
CA GLY A 88 18.39 4.73 -11.39
C GLY A 88 17.33 5.85 -11.37
N GLY A 89 16.09 5.53 -11.01
CA GLY A 89 15.02 6.51 -10.77
C GLY A 89 14.39 6.35 -9.39
N GLU A 90 13.28 7.06 -9.16
CA GLU A 90 12.49 6.99 -7.93
C GLU A 90 11.06 6.54 -8.21
N ASN A 91 10.34 6.04 -7.20
CA ASN A 91 8.89 5.83 -7.17
C ASN A 91 8.25 6.64 -6.03
N SER A 92 6.95 6.90 -6.12
CA SER A 92 6.16 7.43 -5.00
C SER A 92 5.75 6.30 -4.06
N ASN A 93 5.79 6.57 -2.76
CA ASN A 93 5.49 5.63 -1.69
C ASN A 93 4.27 6.10 -0.92
N TRP A 94 3.20 5.31 -0.97
CA TRP A 94 2.08 5.43 -0.05
C TRP A 94 2.23 4.42 1.08
N THR A 95 1.91 4.81 2.30
CA THR A 95 1.91 3.93 3.47
C THR A 95 0.58 4.05 4.19
N GLY A 96 0.00 2.90 4.53
CA GLY A 96 -1.26 2.86 5.27
C GLY A 96 -1.10 3.35 6.72
N PRO A 97 -2.22 3.66 7.38
CA PRO A 97 -2.21 4.22 8.74
C PRO A 97 -1.57 3.28 9.78
N ASP A 98 -1.57 1.98 9.51
CA ASP A 98 -1.02 0.97 10.41
C ASP A 98 0.34 0.44 9.91
N TYR A 99 0.89 1.00 8.83
CA TYR A 99 2.19 0.60 8.28
C TYR A 99 3.32 0.83 9.27
N ARG A 100 4.19 -0.18 9.42
CA ARG A 100 5.41 -0.11 10.22
C ARG A 100 6.59 -0.60 9.38
N ALA A 101 7.60 0.26 9.18
CA ALA A 101 8.81 -0.11 8.45
C ALA A 101 9.62 -1.22 9.14
N VAL A 102 9.43 -1.38 10.44
CA VAL A 102 10.04 -2.45 11.25
C VAL A 102 8.91 -3.36 11.71
N ALA A 103 9.00 -4.65 11.40
CA ALA A 103 8.07 -5.63 11.95
C ALA A 103 8.09 -5.54 13.49
N PRO A 104 6.93 -5.62 14.17
CA PRO A 104 6.94 -5.65 15.62
C PRO A 104 7.84 -6.80 16.08
N VAL A 105 8.79 -6.51 16.96
CA VAL A 105 9.58 -7.54 17.63
C VAL A 105 8.57 -8.38 18.40
N GLN A 106 8.19 -9.55 17.87
CA GLN A 106 7.47 -10.52 18.66
C GLN A 106 8.45 -10.95 19.77
N PRO A 107 8.15 -10.71 21.07
CA PRO A 107 8.97 -11.30 22.12
C PRO A 107 8.98 -12.81 21.87
N PRO A 108 10.14 -13.49 22.00
CA PRO A 108 10.23 -14.91 21.70
C PRO A 108 9.11 -15.61 22.46
N ALA A 109 8.27 -16.34 21.74
CA ALA A 109 7.19 -17.09 22.34
C ALA A 109 7.78 -17.86 23.54
N ARG A 110 7.23 -17.63 24.75
CA ARG A 110 7.59 -18.43 25.93
C ARG A 110 7.17 -19.86 25.66
N ARG A 111 8.01 -20.62 24.98
CA ARG A 111 7.82 -22.04 24.78
C ARG A 111 8.04 -22.70 26.13
N ASN A 112 6.96 -23.10 26.79
CA ASN A 112 7.00 -23.91 28.01
C ASN A 112 7.44 -25.37 27.70
N TRP A 113 8.59 -25.56 27.06
CA TRP A 113 9.21 -26.89 26.97
C TRP A 113 9.80 -27.22 28.35
N GLY A 114 9.14 -28.11 29.12
CA GLY A 114 9.73 -28.64 30.36
C GLY A 114 8.82 -28.86 31.56
N ARG A 115 7.49 -28.70 31.48
CA ARG A 115 6.59 -29.22 32.53
C ARG A 115 5.99 -30.56 32.13
N SER A 116 6.84 -31.58 32.00
CA SER A 116 6.37 -32.97 32.10
C SER A 116 5.92 -33.21 33.55
N ARG A 117 4.67 -33.62 33.74
CA ARG A 117 4.13 -34.04 35.03
C ARG A 117 5.01 -35.17 35.57
N ARG A 118 5.59 -34.98 36.76
CA ARG A 118 6.01 -36.12 37.59
C ARG A 118 4.73 -36.79 38.08
N LEU A 119 4.51 -38.03 37.65
CA LEU A 119 3.67 -38.98 38.38
C LEU A 119 4.40 -39.38 39.67
#